data_AF-X6LHX6-F1
#
_entry.id   AF-X6LHX6-F1
#
_cell.length_a   1.000
_cell.length_b   1.000
_cell.length_c   1.000
_cell.angle_alpha   90.00
_cell.angle_beta   90.00
_cell.angle_gamma   90.00
#
_symmetry.space_group_name_H-M   'P 1'
#
loop_
_entity.id
_entity.type
_entity.pdbx_description
1 polymer ?
#
loop_
_entity_poly.entity_id
_entity_poly.type
_entity_poly.pdbx_seq_one_letter_code
_entity_poly.pdbx_strand_id
1 'polypeptide(L)'
;MLYHSLLEFQTFAEHTNCVNSIEFSPFSGDQYLCSVSDDEIIRLCDIETSNPLNIFNEHNNVVCCVTFSPLQANNNNNDNSDETIRIWDIEKAKRLIVFKEHDDWVACVKYGSNELLNTILSGSHDKSVRLWDIRSGQQVQVFNGHKDYVKAVEYSPFVIKNSIDNSNVICSGSFDNTILFWDIRSHKKELHVIKEDDVILCFKFLKLNRQKEDANNTKNDYSFNLCCSFKKNQSYLGIIYIFKKNHFSNLFSI
;
A
#
# COMPACT_ATOMS: atom_id res chain seq x y z
N MET A 1 -26.46 -19.93 -19.30
CA MET A 1 -25.43 -18.90 -19.56
C MET A 1 -26.01 -17.59 -19.05
N LEU A 2 -25.81 -17.28 -17.76
CA LEU A 2 -26.31 -16.03 -17.16
C LEU A 2 -25.14 -15.07 -17.10
N TYR A 3 -25.08 -14.15 -18.06
CA TYR A 3 -24.32 -12.92 -17.88
C TYR A 3 -25.07 -12.12 -16.82
N HIS A 4 -24.58 -12.14 -15.57
CA HIS A 4 -24.91 -11.07 -14.64
C HIS A 4 -24.25 -9.81 -15.20
N SER A 5 -25.06 -8.94 -15.82
CA SER A 5 -24.66 -7.56 -16.05
C SER A 5 -24.24 -6.98 -14.70
N LEU A 6 -22.98 -6.61 -14.56
CA LEU A 6 -22.52 -5.79 -13.44
C LEU A 6 -23.36 -4.51 -13.50
N LEU A 7 -24.33 -4.38 -12.59
CA LEU A 7 -25.13 -3.18 -12.49
C LEU A 7 -24.20 -2.12 -11.90
N GLU A 8 -23.89 -1.09 -12.68
CA GLU A 8 -23.21 0.09 -12.17
C GLU A 8 -24.12 0.73 -11.12
N PHE A 9 -23.69 0.68 -9.86
CA PHE A 9 -24.50 1.16 -8.74
C PHE A 9 -24.44 2.68 -8.62
N GLN A 10 -23.27 3.28 -8.88
CA GLN A 10 -23.04 4.70 -8.67
C GLN A 10 -21.76 5.21 -9.35
N THR A 11 -21.79 6.45 -9.86
CA THR A 11 -20.65 7.12 -10.51
C THR A 11 -20.29 8.41 -9.78
N PHE A 12 -19.03 8.56 -9.38
CA PHE A 12 -18.48 9.80 -8.80
C PHE A 12 -17.60 10.52 -9.83
N ALA A 13 -18.21 11.35 -10.67
CA ALA A 13 -17.54 12.05 -11.78
C ALA A 13 -17.03 13.45 -11.38
N GLU A 14 -16.32 13.55 -10.26
CA GLU A 14 -15.90 14.84 -9.72
C GLU A 14 -14.47 15.24 -10.09
N HIS A 15 -13.58 14.26 -10.30
CA HIS A 15 -12.20 14.53 -10.73
C HIS A 15 -12.16 15.08 -12.15
N THR A 16 -11.35 16.12 -12.36
CA THR A 16 -11.18 16.74 -13.67
C THR A 16 -10.12 16.04 -14.53
N ASN A 17 -9.43 15.05 -13.96
CA ASN A 17 -8.40 14.26 -14.60
C ASN A 17 -8.42 12.78 -14.09
N CYS A 18 -7.47 11.95 -14.54
CA CYS A 18 -7.40 10.52 -14.19
C CYS A 18 -7.37 10.27 -12.68
N VAL A 19 -8.12 9.28 -12.21
CA VAL A 19 -8.07 8.81 -10.81
C VAL A 19 -7.00 7.73 -10.69
N ASN A 20 -5.98 7.99 -9.86
CA ASN A 20 -4.81 7.13 -9.72
C ASN A 20 -4.96 6.06 -8.64
N SER A 21 -5.67 6.38 -7.56
CA SER A 21 -5.88 5.45 -6.46
C SER A 21 -7.20 5.72 -5.75
N ILE A 22 -7.76 4.64 -5.21
CA ILE A 22 -8.96 4.65 -4.39
C ILE A 22 -8.73 3.78 -3.16
N GLU A 23 -9.14 4.26 -2.00
CA GLU A 23 -9.10 3.49 -0.76
C GLU A 23 -10.39 3.68 0.03
N PHE A 24 -10.88 2.61 0.66
CA PHE A 24 -12.03 2.65 1.55
C PHE A 24 -11.55 2.77 3.00
N SER A 25 -12.29 3.52 3.82
CA SER A 25 -12.01 3.64 5.25
C SER A 25 -12.28 2.31 5.97
N PRO A 26 -11.27 1.69 6.59
CA PRO A 26 -11.45 0.39 7.25
C PRO A 26 -12.10 0.50 8.64
N PHE A 27 -12.36 1.71 9.16
CA PHE A 27 -12.86 1.94 10.53
C PHE A 27 -14.36 2.29 10.59
N SER A 28 -14.96 2.62 9.45
CA SER A 28 -16.34 3.12 9.37
C SER A 28 -17.23 2.18 8.55
N GLY A 29 -16.94 0.87 8.55
CA GLY A 29 -17.67 -0.10 7.75
C GLY A 29 -17.66 0.22 6.25
N ASP A 30 -16.53 0.72 5.74
CA ASP A 30 -16.36 1.16 4.34
C ASP A 30 -17.27 2.33 3.92
N GLN A 31 -17.84 3.09 4.86
CA GLN A 31 -18.71 4.25 4.57
C GLN A 31 -18.00 5.39 3.83
N TYR A 32 -16.69 5.56 4.04
CA TYR A 32 -15.93 6.64 3.42
C TYR A 32 -14.99 6.13 2.33
N LEU A 33 -15.00 6.82 1.19
CA LEU A 33 -14.11 6.58 0.05
C LEU A 33 -13.14 7.75 -0.08
N CYS A 34 -11.85 7.46 -0.17
CA CYS A 34 -10.85 8.44 -0.56
C CYS A 34 -10.38 8.16 -2.00
N SER A 35 -10.36 9.18 -2.84
CA SER A 35 -9.82 9.13 -4.20
C SER A 35 -8.76 10.20 -4.42
N VAL A 36 -7.76 9.87 -5.24
CA VAL A 36 -6.69 10.79 -5.64
C VAL A 36 -6.51 10.80 -7.14
N SER A 37 -6.12 11.94 -7.68
CA SER A 37 -6.11 12.16 -9.13
C SER A 37 -4.95 13.04 -9.60
N ASP A 38 -4.70 12.99 -10.91
CA ASP A 38 -3.85 13.92 -11.65
C ASP A 38 -4.35 15.38 -11.61
N ASP A 39 -5.56 15.64 -11.08
CA ASP A 39 -6.06 17.01 -10.83
C ASP A 39 -5.47 17.65 -9.56
N GLU A 40 -4.49 16.98 -8.93
CA GLU A 40 -3.79 17.41 -7.71
C GLU A 40 -4.69 17.41 -6.45
N ILE A 41 -5.90 16.86 -6.58
CA ILE A 41 -6.90 16.86 -5.51
C ILE A 41 -7.04 15.45 -4.91
N ILE A 42 -7.13 15.44 -3.59
CA ILE A 42 -7.62 14.30 -2.82
C ILE A 42 -9.06 14.59 -2.42
N ARG A 43 -9.97 13.69 -2.78
CA ARG A 43 -11.39 13.77 -2.38
C ARG A 43 -11.71 12.69 -1.35
N LEU A 44 -12.43 13.09 -0.31
CA LEU A 44 -13.07 12.19 0.63
C LEU A 44 -14.58 12.31 0.45
N CYS A 45 -15.22 11.19 0.16
CA CYS A 45 -16.67 11.12 -0.05
C CYS A 45 -17.31 10.16 0.95
N ASP A 46 -18.53 10.49 1.34
CA ASP A 46 -19.43 9.56 2.01
C ASP A 46 -20.19 8.77 0.94
N ILE A 47 -20.05 7.44 0.98
CA ILE A 47 -20.67 6.53 0.00
C ILE A 47 -22.17 6.43 0.24
N GLU A 48 -22.63 6.44 1.49
CA GLU A 48 -24.05 6.31 1.81
C GLU A 48 -24.83 7.55 1.34
N THR A 49 -24.27 8.73 1.58
CA THR A 49 -24.94 10.00 1.22
C THR A 49 -24.54 10.52 -0.15
N SER A 50 -23.55 9.89 -0.81
CA SER A 50 -23.06 10.29 -2.14
C SER A 50 -22.48 11.71 -2.19
N ASN A 51 -22.09 12.27 -1.05
CA ASN A 51 -21.67 13.66 -0.94
C ASN A 51 -20.15 13.76 -0.75
N PRO A 52 -19.50 14.77 -1.38
CA PRO A 52 -18.13 15.11 -1.06
C PRO A 52 -18.08 15.69 0.37
N LEU A 53 -17.26 15.09 1.23
CA LEU A 53 -17.05 15.55 2.60
C LEU A 53 -15.93 16.57 2.69
N ASN A 54 -14.77 16.22 2.13
CA ASN A 54 -13.57 17.04 2.19
C ASN A 54 -12.83 17.00 0.85
N ILE A 55 -12.24 18.13 0.50
CA ILE A 55 -11.38 18.31 -0.67
C ILE A 55 -10.04 18.82 -0.15
N PHE A 56 -8.97 18.06 -0.40
CA PHE A 56 -7.61 18.47 -0.05
C PHE A 56 -6.85 18.77 -1.34
N ASN A 57 -6.45 20.03 -1.51
CA ASN A 57 -5.87 20.57 -2.74
C ASN A 57 -4.52 21.25 -2.48
N GLU A 58 -3.79 20.83 -1.45
CA GLU A 58 -2.47 21.42 -1.16
C GLU A 58 -1.33 20.75 -1.93
N HIS A 59 -1.58 19.65 -2.63
CA HIS A 59 -0.58 19.05 -3.54
C HIS A 59 -0.47 19.95 -4.78
N ASN A 60 0.76 20.16 -5.27
CA ASN A 60 1.04 21.03 -6.42
C ASN A 60 1.50 20.23 -7.65
N ASN A 61 1.25 18.91 -7.64
CA ASN A 61 1.41 17.99 -8.74
C ASN A 61 0.61 16.71 -8.44
N VAL A 62 0.64 15.77 -9.38
CA VAL A 62 -0.12 14.52 -9.40
C VAL A 62 -0.03 13.75 -8.09
N VAL A 63 -1.19 13.40 -7.52
CA VAL A 63 -1.27 12.52 -6.35
C VAL A 63 -1.47 11.08 -6.82
N CYS A 64 -0.45 10.25 -6.61
CA CYS A 64 -0.44 8.87 -7.12
C CYS A 64 -1.13 7.86 -6.19
N CYS A 65 -1.18 8.14 -4.88
CA CYS A 65 -1.65 7.16 -3.89
C CYS A 65 -2.16 7.82 -2.61
N VAL A 66 -3.04 7.11 -1.90
CA VAL A 66 -3.57 7.49 -0.58
C VAL A 66 -3.73 6.26 0.29
N THR A 67 -3.67 6.44 1.61
CA THR A 67 -4.03 5.39 2.56
C THR A 67 -4.63 5.96 3.84
N PHE A 68 -5.57 5.23 4.45
CA PHE A 68 -6.19 5.63 5.71
C PHE A 68 -5.33 5.24 6.91
N SER A 69 -5.28 6.14 7.89
CA SER A 69 -4.69 5.88 9.21
C SER A 69 -5.76 5.99 10.31
N PRO A 70 -5.78 5.08 11.29
CA PRO A 70 -6.69 5.15 12.45
C PRO A 70 -6.27 6.20 13.49
N LEU A 71 -5.14 6.90 13.32
CA LEU A 71 -4.56 7.73 14.38
C LEU A 71 -4.45 9.21 13.97
N GLN A 72 -4.78 10.09 14.91
CA GLN A 72 -4.51 11.53 14.80
C GLN A 72 -3.00 11.78 14.96
N ALA A 73 -2.33 12.12 13.87
CA ALA A 73 -0.98 12.68 13.91
C ALA A 73 -1.05 14.18 14.24
N ASN A 74 0.06 14.79 14.66
CA ASN A 74 0.09 16.23 15.01
C ASN A 74 1.36 16.86 14.44
N ASN A 75 1.21 17.75 13.46
CA ASN A 75 2.17 18.82 13.11
C ASN A 75 1.59 19.71 11.99
N ASN A 76 2.21 20.85 11.71
CA ASN A 76 1.80 21.71 10.60
C ASN A 76 3.06 22.28 9.95
N ASN A 77 3.35 21.93 8.68
CA ASN A 77 4.37 22.60 7.87
C ASN A 77 3.85 22.79 6.43
N ASN A 78 3.70 24.04 6.00
CA ASN A 78 3.40 24.41 4.61
C ASN A 78 4.66 24.29 3.77
N ASP A 79 4.65 23.55 2.65
CA ASP A 79 5.69 23.66 1.62
C ASP A 79 5.35 22.97 0.29
N ASN A 80 6.05 23.43 -0.75
CA ASN A 80 5.80 23.25 -2.17
C ASN A 80 6.84 22.31 -2.82
N SER A 81 6.49 21.02 -2.97
CA SER A 81 6.85 20.10 -4.08
C SER A 81 6.29 18.70 -3.78
N ASP A 82 6.31 17.83 -4.78
CA ASP A 82 5.45 16.68 -5.02
C ASP A 82 6.20 15.34 -4.95
N GLU A 83 7.27 15.35 -4.16
CA GLU A 83 8.05 14.18 -3.74
C GLU A 83 7.73 13.80 -2.29
N THR A 84 6.58 14.27 -1.78
CA THR A 84 6.26 14.29 -0.35
C THR A 84 5.10 13.37 0.02
N ILE A 85 5.17 12.77 1.21
CA ILE A 85 4.04 12.03 1.81
C ILE A 85 3.36 12.94 2.81
N ARG A 86 2.04 13.09 2.70
CA ARG A 86 1.25 13.96 3.58
C ARG A 86 0.19 13.17 4.35
N ILE A 87 0.08 13.46 5.65
CA ILE A 87 -0.97 12.92 6.52
C ILE A 87 -1.96 14.02 6.83
N TRP A 88 -3.25 13.69 6.83
CA TRP A 88 -4.36 14.63 7.04
C TRP A 88 -5.27 14.18 8.18
N ASP A 89 -5.71 15.14 8.99
CA ASP A 89 -6.82 14.98 9.93
C ASP A 89 -8.11 15.20 9.15
N ILE A 90 -8.91 14.14 9.04
CA ILE A 90 -10.18 14.16 8.30
C ILE A 90 -11.22 15.02 9.03
N GLU A 91 -11.31 14.92 10.36
CA GLU A 91 -12.32 15.62 11.16
C GLU A 91 -12.08 17.13 11.17
N LYS A 92 -10.81 17.52 11.25
CA LYS A 92 -10.40 18.93 11.30
C LYS A 92 -10.11 19.51 9.92
N ALA A 93 -10.13 18.69 8.87
CA ALA A 93 -9.70 19.01 7.52
C ALA A 93 -8.34 19.74 7.49
N LYS A 94 -7.37 19.24 8.27
CA LYS A 94 -6.06 19.88 8.47
C LYS A 94 -4.92 18.92 8.18
N ARG A 95 -3.90 19.41 7.48
CA ARG A 95 -2.66 18.66 7.28
C ARG A 95 -1.91 18.49 8.59
N LEU A 96 -1.33 17.32 8.81
CA LEU A 96 -0.67 16.91 10.05
C LEU A 96 0.83 16.66 9.89
N ILE A 97 1.27 15.91 8.88
CA ILE A 97 2.70 15.57 8.74
C ILE A 97 3.09 15.61 7.27
N VAL A 98 4.32 16.03 7.01
CA VAL A 98 4.93 15.99 5.68
C VAL A 98 6.29 15.29 5.79
N PHE A 99 6.46 14.20 5.04
CA PHE A 99 7.75 13.53 4.86
C PHE A 99 8.33 13.94 3.51
N LYS A 100 9.61 14.34 3.46
CA LYS A 100 10.22 14.97 2.27
C LYS A 100 11.55 14.34 1.82
N GLU A 101 11.94 13.21 2.38
CA GLU A 101 13.30 12.70 2.13
C GLU A 101 13.42 11.96 0.77
N HIS A 102 12.31 11.64 0.10
CA HIS A 102 12.36 11.04 -1.25
C HIS A 102 12.90 12.04 -2.27
N ASP A 103 13.74 11.56 -3.19
CA ASP A 103 14.41 12.41 -4.20
C ASP A 103 13.66 12.42 -5.56
N ASP A 104 12.50 11.76 -5.62
CA ASP A 104 11.63 11.66 -6.80
C ASP A 104 10.21 11.21 -6.36
N TRP A 105 9.27 11.16 -7.31
CA TRP A 105 7.85 10.91 -7.10
C TRP A 105 7.54 9.68 -6.24
N VAL A 106 6.70 9.89 -5.22
CA VAL A 106 6.18 8.82 -4.38
C VAL A 106 5.03 8.12 -5.09
N ALA A 107 5.28 6.93 -5.59
CA ALA A 107 4.33 6.17 -6.39
C ALA A 107 3.31 5.39 -5.54
N CYS A 108 3.69 4.99 -4.32
CA CYS A 108 2.84 4.17 -3.46
C CYS A 108 3.12 4.42 -1.98
N VAL A 109 2.08 4.33 -1.15
CA VAL A 109 2.16 4.40 0.31
C VAL A 109 1.27 3.34 0.96
N LYS A 110 1.68 2.84 2.13
CA LYS A 110 0.89 1.94 2.97
C LYS A 110 1.06 2.26 4.45
N TYR A 111 -0.06 2.30 5.16
CA TYR A 111 -0.05 2.41 6.61
C TYR A 111 0.23 1.04 7.27
N GLY A 112 1.03 1.04 8.33
CA GLY A 112 1.38 -0.16 9.10
C GLY A 112 0.19 -0.76 9.83
N SER A 113 0.01 -2.08 9.76
CA SER A 113 -1.05 -2.79 10.48
C SER A 113 -0.59 -3.27 11.87
N ASN A 114 -1.55 -3.45 12.79
CA ASN A 114 -1.52 -4.07 14.14
C ASN A 114 -0.20 -4.08 14.95
N GLU A 115 0.89 -4.66 14.46
CA GLU A 115 2.17 -4.78 15.16
C GLU A 115 3.17 -3.65 14.83
N LEU A 116 2.94 -2.91 13.74
CA LEU A 116 3.75 -1.75 13.30
C LEU A 116 2.93 -0.46 13.37
N LEU A 117 2.22 -0.29 14.48
CA LEU A 117 1.42 0.91 14.76
C LEU A 117 2.26 2.17 14.56
N ASN A 118 1.69 3.17 13.89
CA ASN A 118 2.30 4.47 13.61
C ASN A 118 3.45 4.46 12.59
N THR A 119 3.51 3.48 11.70
CA THR A 119 4.48 3.50 10.60
C THR A 119 3.81 3.67 9.25
N ILE A 120 4.53 4.32 8.33
CA ILE A 120 4.17 4.37 6.90
C ILE A 120 5.29 3.74 6.13
N LEU A 121 4.93 2.96 5.11
CA LEU A 121 5.83 2.45 4.10
C LEU A 121 5.57 3.19 2.79
N SER A 122 6.62 3.59 2.08
CA SER A 122 6.49 4.22 0.77
C SER A 122 7.47 3.64 -0.24
N GLY A 123 7.09 3.69 -1.52
CA GLY A 123 7.96 3.39 -2.65
C GLY A 123 7.94 4.54 -3.66
N SER A 124 9.11 4.86 -4.21
CA SER A 124 9.32 6.01 -5.09
C SER A 124 10.04 5.65 -6.39
N HIS A 125 9.94 6.57 -7.35
CA HIS A 125 10.75 6.58 -8.58
C HIS A 125 12.25 6.80 -8.30
N ASP A 126 12.62 7.25 -7.10
CA ASP A 126 14.00 7.30 -6.62
C ASP A 126 14.61 5.90 -6.38
N LYS A 127 13.82 4.84 -6.65
CA LYS A 127 14.17 3.41 -6.55
C LYS A 127 14.33 2.93 -5.11
N SER A 128 13.95 3.77 -4.13
CA SER A 128 13.99 3.43 -2.72
C SER A 128 12.61 3.07 -2.19
N VAL A 129 12.63 2.22 -1.16
CA VAL A 129 11.50 2.02 -0.26
C VAL A 129 11.87 2.62 1.08
N ARG A 130 10.95 3.36 1.71
CA ARG A 130 11.22 4.05 2.97
C ARG A 130 10.17 3.72 4.02
N LEU A 131 10.64 3.50 5.24
CA LEU A 131 9.81 3.31 6.43
C LEU A 131 9.89 4.57 7.28
N TRP A 132 8.74 5.08 7.69
CA TRP A 132 8.58 6.32 8.42
C TRP A 132 7.90 6.06 9.75
N ASP A 133 8.32 6.77 10.79
CA ASP A 133 7.62 6.81 12.07
C ASP A 133 6.80 8.09 12.15
N ILE A 134 5.49 7.92 12.31
CA ILE A 134 4.51 9.00 12.29
C ILE A 134 4.61 9.86 13.55
N ARG A 135 5.01 9.28 14.69
CA ARG A 135 5.05 10.02 15.96
C ARG A 135 6.18 11.04 15.97
N SER A 136 7.35 10.64 15.48
CA SER A 136 8.52 11.49 15.34
C SER A 136 8.45 12.36 14.08
N GLY A 137 7.69 11.94 13.06
CA GLY A 137 7.71 12.58 11.75
C GLY A 137 9.04 12.36 11.02
N GLN A 138 9.77 11.29 11.37
CA GLN A 138 11.10 11.00 10.84
C GLN A 138 11.15 9.69 10.04
N GLN A 139 12.11 9.62 9.14
CA GLN A 139 12.48 8.39 8.45
C GLN A 139 13.16 7.43 9.42
N VAL A 140 12.65 6.20 9.50
CA VAL A 140 13.24 5.12 10.30
C VAL A 140 14.28 4.36 9.50
N GLN A 141 13.97 4.05 8.24
CA GLN A 141 14.83 3.19 7.43
C GLN A 141 14.64 3.44 5.92
N VAL A 142 15.71 3.19 5.17
CA VAL A 142 15.72 3.18 3.71
C VAL A 142 16.17 1.80 3.22
N PHE A 143 15.40 1.25 2.30
CA PHE A 143 15.64 -0.01 1.64
C PHE A 143 16.03 0.27 0.18
N ASN A 144 17.31 0.07 -0.12
CA ASN A 144 17.87 0.22 -1.45
C ASN A 144 18.18 -1.15 -2.03
N GLY A 145 17.81 -1.39 -3.28
CA GLY A 145 18.09 -2.63 -4.00
C GLY A 145 17.38 -2.72 -5.35
N HIS A 146 16.25 -2.04 -5.50
CA HIS A 146 15.60 -1.91 -6.81
C HIS A 146 16.47 -1.13 -7.79
N LYS A 147 16.40 -1.54 -9.06
CA LYS A 147 17.17 -0.93 -10.17
C LYS A 147 16.35 0.07 -10.98
N ASP A 148 15.04 0.06 -10.77
CA ASP A 148 14.06 0.90 -11.44
C ASP A 148 12.93 1.30 -10.47
N TYR A 149 11.97 2.08 -10.94
CA TYR A 149 10.90 2.70 -10.15
C TYR A 149 10.14 1.70 -9.28
N VAL A 150 9.96 2.03 -8.00
CA VAL A 150 9.13 1.25 -7.10
C VAL A 150 7.68 1.70 -7.26
N LYS A 151 6.80 0.78 -7.65
CA LYS A 151 5.38 1.09 -7.92
C LYS A 151 4.42 0.55 -6.89
N ALA A 152 4.86 -0.41 -6.08
CA ALA A 152 4.02 -0.99 -5.03
C ALA A 152 4.83 -1.38 -3.81
N VAL A 153 4.23 -1.19 -2.64
CA VAL A 153 4.73 -1.63 -1.34
C VAL A 153 3.57 -2.24 -0.55
N GLU A 154 3.87 -3.22 0.29
CA GLU A 154 2.87 -3.85 1.18
C GLU A 154 3.53 -4.40 2.44
N TYR A 155 2.78 -4.37 3.54
CA TYR A 155 3.16 -5.12 4.73
C TYR A 155 2.83 -6.59 4.54
N SER A 156 3.84 -7.45 4.66
CA SER A 156 3.64 -8.87 4.55
C SER A 156 2.94 -9.41 5.79
N PRO A 157 1.98 -10.34 5.65
CA PRO A 157 1.43 -11.05 6.80
C PRO A 157 2.42 -12.05 7.43
N PHE A 158 3.61 -12.18 6.86
CA PHE A 158 4.65 -13.09 7.34
C PHE A 158 5.53 -12.41 8.39
N VAL A 159 5.81 -13.15 9.45
CA VAL A 159 6.72 -12.76 10.53
C VAL A 159 7.87 -13.75 10.54
N ILE A 160 9.10 -13.24 10.50
CA ILE A 160 10.31 -14.04 10.67
C ILE A 160 10.51 -14.27 12.15
N LYS A 161 10.58 -15.53 12.57
CA LYS A 161 10.88 -15.90 13.95
C LYS A 161 12.37 -16.22 14.07
N ASN A 162 13.15 -15.27 14.57
CA ASN A 162 14.54 -15.54 14.93
C ASN A 162 14.63 -15.95 16.40
N SER A 163 15.73 -16.59 16.81
CA SER A 163 15.94 -17.05 18.19
C SER A 163 15.92 -15.95 19.26
N ILE A 164 15.96 -14.68 18.83
CA ILE A 164 16.05 -13.49 19.68
C ILE A 164 14.76 -12.66 19.61
N ASP A 165 14.11 -12.58 18.45
CA ASP A 165 12.91 -11.75 18.26
C ASP A 165 12.13 -12.09 16.98
N ASN A 166 10.84 -11.71 16.98
CA ASN A 166 10.00 -11.72 15.79
C ASN A 166 10.23 -10.45 14.96
N SER A 167 10.45 -10.58 13.65
CA SER A 167 10.59 -9.45 12.74
C SER A 167 9.51 -9.45 11.67
N ASN A 168 9.01 -8.26 11.37
CA ASN A 168 8.03 -8.04 10.33
C ASN A 168 8.70 -7.93 8.96
N VAL A 169 8.05 -8.52 7.96
CA VAL A 169 8.50 -8.48 6.57
C VAL A 169 7.66 -7.47 5.81
N ILE A 170 8.32 -6.67 4.98
CA ILE A 170 7.66 -5.84 3.97
C ILE A 170 8.05 -6.36 2.60
N CYS A 171 7.26 -6.04 1.58
CA CYS A 171 7.65 -6.28 0.21
C CYS A 171 7.40 -5.07 -0.68
N SER A 172 8.15 -5.03 -1.77
CA SER A 172 8.10 -3.97 -2.78
C SER A 172 8.20 -4.55 -4.17
N GLY A 173 7.58 -3.88 -5.14
CA GLY A 173 7.51 -4.30 -6.53
C GLY A 173 7.89 -3.14 -7.44
N SER A 174 8.69 -3.45 -8.46
CA SER A 174 9.33 -2.45 -9.29
C SER A 174 9.24 -2.74 -10.78
N PHE A 175 9.54 -1.71 -11.57
CA PHE A 175 9.79 -1.79 -13.01
C PHE A 175 11.06 -2.55 -13.38
N ASP A 176 11.88 -2.96 -12.42
CA ASP A 176 12.99 -3.88 -12.64
C ASP A 176 12.57 -5.36 -12.75
N ASN A 177 11.25 -5.60 -12.83
CA ASN A 177 10.59 -6.90 -12.88
C ASN A 177 10.80 -7.77 -11.62
N THR A 178 11.07 -7.12 -10.48
CA THR A 178 11.27 -7.85 -9.21
C THR A 178 10.26 -7.49 -8.14
N ILE A 179 9.96 -8.48 -7.31
CA ILE A 179 9.36 -8.30 -5.99
C ILE A 179 10.44 -8.61 -4.95
N LEU A 180 10.82 -7.61 -4.15
CA LEU A 180 11.79 -7.73 -3.08
C LEU A 180 11.08 -7.84 -1.73
N PHE A 181 11.55 -8.75 -0.89
CA PHE A 181 11.13 -8.89 0.51
C PHE A 181 12.23 -8.36 1.42
N TRP A 182 11.86 -7.55 2.40
CA TRP A 182 12.78 -6.89 3.32
C TRP A 182 12.41 -7.21 4.76
N ASP A 183 13.44 -7.41 5.58
CA ASP A 183 13.30 -7.53 7.02
C ASP A 183 13.46 -6.13 7.63
N ILE A 184 12.46 -5.67 8.38
CA ILE A 184 12.51 -4.35 9.02
C ILE A 184 13.59 -4.28 10.11
N ARG A 185 13.87 -5.38 10.83
CA ARG A 185 14.82 -5.38 11.96
C ARG A 185 16.22 -5.84 11.58
N SER A 186 16.39 -6.50 10.43
CA SER A 186 17.71 -7.00 10.03
C SER A 186 18.52 -5.94 9.29
N HIS A 187 19.83 -5.92 9.56
CA HIS A 187 20.78 -5.18 8.73
C HIS A 187 21.00 -5.82 7.36
N LYS A 188 20.56 -7.08 7.16
CA LYS A 188 20.40 -7.63 5.80
C LYS A 188 19.19 -6.98 5.16
N LYS A 189 19.46 -6.12 4.17
CA LYS A 189 18.44 -5.33 3.49
C LYS A 189 17.43 -6.25 2.79
N GLU A 190 17.91 -7.20 1.99
CA GLU A 190 17.07 -8.05 1.16
C GLU A 190 17.02 -9.50 1.70
N LEU A 191 15.80 -10.03 1.86
CA LEU A 191 15.56 -11.41 2.29
C LEU A 191 15.37 -12.34 1.10
N HIS A 192 14.58 -11.91 0.13
CA HIS A 192 14.17 -12.74 -1.00
C HIS A 192 13.77 -11.89 -2.21
N VAL A 193 14.01 -12.44 -3.40
CA VAL A 193 13.66 -11.85 -4.69
C VAL A 193 12.81 -12.82 -5.48
N ILE A 194 11.66 -12.34 -5.92
CA ILE A 194 10.91 -12.96 -7.01
C ILE A 194 11.22 -12.17 -8.27
N LYS A 195 11.66 -12.86 -9.32
CA LYS A 195 11.88 -12.27 -10.64
C LYS A 195 10.77 -12.74 -11.56
N GLU A 196 10.17 -11.79 -12.25
CA GLU A 196 9.12 -12.01 -13.22
C GLU A 196 9.58 -11.53 -14.60
N ASP A 197 8.85 -11.90 -15.64
CA ASP A 197 9.21 -11.52 -17.02
C ASP A 197 8.79 -10.06 -17.35
N ASP A 198 7.79 -9.54 -16.63
CA ASP A 198 7.17 -8.24 -16.87
C ASP A 198 7.29 -7.31 -15.64
N VAL A 199 7.10 -6.00 -15.86
CA VAL A 199 7.19 -4.97 -14.80
C VAL A 199 6.06 -5.13 -13.78
N ILE A 200 6.37 -4.93 -12.50
CA ILE A 200 5.37 -4.98 -11.43
C ILE A 200 4.68 -3.63 -11.31
N LEU A 201 3.35 -3.60 -11.48
CA LEU A 201 2.56 -2.38 -11.33
C LEU A 201 1.95 -2.26 -9.93
N CYS A 202 1.36 -3.34 -9.44
CA CYS A 202 0.70 -3.41 -8.14
C CYS A 202 0.70 -4.84 -7.62
N PHE A 203 0.62 -5.03 -6.29
CA PHE A 203 0.30 -6.32 -5.71
C PHE A 203 -0.40 -6.19 -4.36
N LYS A 204 -1.13 -7.23 -3.94
CA LYS A 204 -1.83 -7.28 -2.66
C LYS A 204 -1.85 -8.70 -2.10
N PHE A 205 -1.73 -8.82 -0.78
CA PHE A 205 -1.97 -10.09 -0.10
C PHE A 205 -3.46 -10.31 0.12
N LEU A 206 -3.96 -11.47 -0.29
CA LEU A 206 -5.30 -11.93 -0.03
C LEU A 206 -5.29 -13.02 1.04
N LYS A 207 -5.98 -12.77 2.15
CA LYS A 207 -6.22 -13.76 3.20
C LYS A 207 -7.39 -14.65 2.79
N LEU A 208 -7.14 -15.95 2.62
CA LEU A 208 -8.17 -16.95 2.41
C LEU A 208 -8.40 -17.75 3.68
N ASN A 209 -9.65 -17.73 4.15
CA ASN A 209 -10.11 -18.60 5.22
C ASN A 209 -10.39 -19.99 4.62
N ARG A 210 -9.62 -21.00 5.04
CA ARG A 210 -9.99 -22.39 4.83
C ARG A 210 -10.66 -22.89 6.09
N GLN A 211 -11.97 -23.12 6.03
CA GLN A 211 -12.62 -24.01 6.99
C GLN A 211 -12.18 -25.44 6.61
N LYS A 212 -11.37 -26.06 7.45
CA LYS A 212 -11.25 -27.51 7.44
C LYS A 212 -12.23 -28.05 8.46
N GLU A 213 -13.24 -28.78 8.01
CA GLU A 213 -14.03 -29.66 8.86
C GLU A 213 -13.20 -30.90 9.20
N ASP A 214 -12.15 -30.76 10.00
CA ASP A 214 -11.44 -31.90 10.57
C ASP A 214 -11.85 -32.02 12.04
N ALA A 215 -12.59 -33.09 12.34
CA ALA A 215 -13.38 -33.29 13.55
C ALA A 215 -12.63 -33.35 14.90
N ASN A 216 -11.35 -32.94 15.00
CA ASN A 216 -10.61 -32.98 16.27
C ASN A 216 -9.49 -31.94 16.45
N ASN A 217 -9.37 -30.91 15.59
CA ASN A 217 -8.44 -29.81 15.88
C ASN A 217 -8.78 -28.53 15.11
N THR A 218 -9.42 -27.56 15.76
CA THR A 218 -9.72 -26.23 15.21
C THR A 218 -8.46 -25.37 15.16
N LYS A 219 -7.50 -25.72 14.30
CA LYS A 219 -6.44 -24.79 13.91
C LYS A 219 -6.92 -24.02 12.69
N ASN A 220 -7.21 -22.72 12.86
CA ASN A 220 -7.44 -21.80 11.75
C ASN A 220 -6.17 -21.73 10.91
N ASP A 221 -6.10 -22.54 9.84
CA ASP A 221 -4.96 -22.53 8.94
C ASP A 221 -5.19 -21.46 7.87
N TYR A 222 -4.68 -20.26 8.11
CA TYR A 222 -4.76 -19.17 7.13
C TYR A 222 -3.80 -19.45 5.97
N SER A 223 -4.29 -19.30 4.74
CA SER A 223 -3.44 -19.27 3.55
C SER A 223 -3.49 -17.88 2.95
N PHE A 224 -2.32 -17.33 2.66
CA PHE A 224 -2.17 -16.07 1.94
C PHE A 224 -1.82 -16.36 0.49
N ASN A 225 -2.45 -15.60 -0.41
CA ASN A 225 -2.04 -15.53 -1.80
C ASN A 225 -1.54 -14.12 -2.09
N LEU A 226 -0.47 -14.01 -2.85
CA LEU A 226 -0.03 -12.74 -3.41
C LEU A 226 -0.66 -12.59 -4.79
N CYS A 227 -1.43 -11.52 -4.98
CA CYS A 227 -2.05 -11.12 -6.25
C CYS A 227 -1.26 -9.94 -6.81
N CYS A 228 -0.60 -10.08 -7.96
CA CYS A 228 0.16 -9.00 -8.62
C CYS A 228 -0.45 -8.65 -9.99
N SER A 229 -0.21 -7.43 -10.47
CA SER A 229 -0.53 -6.99 -11.82
C SER A 229 0.74 -6.54 -12.55
N PHE A 230 0.77 -6.81 -13.85
CA PHE A 230 1.92 -6.60 -14.71
C PHE A 230 1.57 -5.73 -15.91
N LYS A 231 2.57 -5.11 -16.54
CA LYS A 231 2.40 -4.49 -17.87
C LYS A 231 3.04 -5.38 -18.92
N LYS A 232 2.22 -5.98 -19.79
CA LYS A 232 2.67 -6.81 -20.91
C LYS A 232 2.42 -6.09 -22.23
N ASN A 233 3.48 -5.81 -23.01
CA ASN A 233 3.42 -5.24 -24.37
C ASN A 233 2.39 -4.11 -24.59
N GLN A 234 2.74 -2.86 -24.22
CA GLN A 234 1.95 -1.62 -24.38
C GLN A 234 0.47 -1.65 -23.93
N SER A 235 -0.04 -2.77 -23.42
CA SER A 235 -1.41 -2.98 -23.03
C SER A 235 -1.46 -3.28 -21.53
N TYR A 236 -2.36 -2.58 -20.83
CA TYR A 236 -2.58 -2.71 -19.40
C TYR A 236 -3.39 -3.99 -19.12
N LEU A 237 -2.81 -5.16 -19.40
CA LEU A 237 -3.38 -6.45 -19.05
C LEU A 237 -2.98 -6.78 -17.61
N GLY A 238 -3.83 -6.42 -16.66
CA GLY A 238 -3.69 -6.80 -15.25
C GLY A 238 -3.89 -8.31 -15.07
N ILE A 239 -2.84 -9.11 -15.28
CA ILE A 239 -2.87 -10.55 -15.02
C ILE A 239 -2.62 -10.77 -13.52
N ILE A 240 -3.62 -11.30 -12.80
CA ILE A 240 -3.49 -11.67 -11.39
C ILE A 240 -2.85 -13.06 -11.27
N TYR A 241 -1.60 -13.12 -10.83
CA TYR A 241 -0.98 -14.38 -10.41
C TYR A 241 -1.29 -14.65 -8.95
N ILE A 242 -1.51 -15.92 -8.58
CA ILE A 242 -1.87 -16.34 -7.23
C ILE A 242 -0.79 -17.31 -6.73
N PHE A 243 0.13 -16.82 -5.91
CA PHE A 243 1.14 -17.68 -5.30
C PHE A 243 0.59 -18.37 -4.05
N LYS A 244 0.49 -19.70 -4.05
CA LYS A 244 -0.03 -20.47 -2.91
C LYS A 244 1.06 -20.71 -1.85
N LYS A 245 0.66 -20.51 -0.59
CA LYS A 245 1.34 -20.80 0.71
C LYS A 245 2.54 -21.76 0.73
N ASN A 246 2.52 -22.88 -0.01
CA ASN A 246 3.57 -23.90 0.08
C ASN A 246 4.95 -23.43 -0.42
N HIS A 247 5.02 -22.32 -1.17
CA HIS A 247 6.31 -21.72 -1.53
C HIS A 247 6.86 -20.75 -0.48
N PHE A 248 6.02 -20.04 0.29
CA PHE A 248 6.50 -18.95 1.17
C PHE A 248 6.89 -19.39 2.58
N SER A 249 6.26 -20.42 3.15
CA SER A 249 6.64 -20.88 4.51
C SER A 249 8.07 -21.42 4.58
N ASN A 250 8.59 -21.96 3.47
CA ASN A 250 9.95 -22.48 3.38
C ASN A 250 10.99 -21.40 3.03
N LEU A 251 10.55 -20.22 2.56
CA LEU A 251 11.46 -19.13 2.20
C LEU A 251 12.01 -18.39 3.42
N PHE A 252 11.32 -18.48 4.56
CA PHE A 252 11.64 -17.73 5.78
C PHE A 252 11.82 -18.62 7.02
N SER A 253 11.84 -19.95 6.86
CA SER A 253 12.28 -20.85 7.93
C SER A 253 13.81 -20.93 7.90
N ILE A 254 14.46 -20.31 8.88
CA ILE A 254 15.87 -20.58 9.20
C ILE A 254 15.92 -21.78 10.14
#